data_AF-A0A1F2WRK6-F1
#
_entry.id   AF-A0A1F2WRK6-F1
#
_cell.length_a   1.000
_cell.length_b   1.000
_cell.length_c   1.000
_cell.angle_alpha   90.00
_cell.angle_beta   90.00
_cell.angle_gamma   90.00
#
_symmetry.space_group_name_H-M   'P 1'
#
loop_
_entity.id
_entity.type
_entity.pdbx_description
1 polymer ?
#
loop_
_entity_poly.entity_id
_entity_poly.type
_entity_poly.pdbx_seq_one_letter_code
_entity_poly.pdbx_strand_id
1 'polypeptide(L)'
;MVDRKEMNMKKVLLLAICLLLVGALLVGCGSGSTGGTTEKNNNSTTTSQGSTQGSNQTDLSTCQANLLAIDSAALDYKIRNSGQHPSTVEVLVPNYLDSLPVEPFGGTYSLTKDTSHGDNVKAVCSEGHTY
;
A
#
# COMPACT_ATOMS: atom_id res chain seq x y z
N MET A 1 48.11 23.92 -0.99
CA MET A 1 48.03 22.84 -2.00
C MET A 1 46.57 22.67 -2.38
N VAL A 2 46.06 23.49 -3.30
CA VAL A 2 44.87 23.20 -4.12
C VAL A 2 45.20 23.76 -5.50
N ASP A 3 45.35 22.84 -6.43
CA ASP A 3 45.82 23.02 -7.79
C ASP A 3 44.92 23.99 -8.56
N ARG A 4 45.50 25.06 -9.10
CA ARG A 4 44.83 26.00 -9.99
C ARG A 4 44.80 25.36 -11.39
N LYS A 5 43.96 24.32 -11.54
CA LYS A 5 43.81 23.58 -12.79
C LYS A 5 42.81 24.30 -13.68
N GLU A 6 43.25 24.65 -14.88
CA GLU A 6 42.43 25.24 -15.94
C GLU A 6 41.13 24.44 -16.13
N MET A 7 40.04 24.97 -15.58
CA MET A 7 38.72 24.39 -15.73
C MET A 7 38.13 24.93 -17.02
N ASN A 8 38.22 24.10 -18.06
CA ASN A 8 37.49 24.22 -19.31
C ASN A 8 36.10 24.81 -19.07
N MET A 9 35.83 26.00 -19.62
CA MET A 9 34.66 26.84 -19.35
C MET A 9 33.33 26.08 -19.46
N LYS A 10 33.28 25.03 -20.31
CA LYS A 10 32.14 24.10 -20.44
C LYS A 10 31.85 23.31 -19.16
N LYS A 11 32.89 22.86 -18.44
CA LYS A 11 32.77 22.14 -17.16
C LYS A 11 32.35 23.06 -16.02
N VAL A 12 32.78 24.32 -16.04
CA VAL A 12 32.33 25.35 -15.10
C VAL A 12 30.86 25.68 -15.33
N LEU A 13 30.44 25.81 -16.59
CA LEU A 13 29.03 26.01 -16.96
C LEU A 13 28.16 24.83 -16.52
N LEU A 14 28.63 23.59 -16.74
CA LEU A 14 27.88 22.38 -16.38
C LEU A 14 27.72 22.25 -14.86
N LEU A 15 28.76 22.55 -14.07
CA LEU A 15 28.69 22.58 -12.61
C LEU A 15 27.74 23.69 -12.09
N ALA A 16 27.74 24.86 -12.71
CA ALA A 16 26.83 25.95 -12.34
C ALA A 16 25.35 25.60 -12.60
N ILE A 17 25.05 24.91 -13.70
CA ILE A 17 23.69 24.42 -14.03
C ILE A 17 23.24 23.34 -13.02
N CYS A 18 24.12 22.40 -12.67
CA CYS A 18 23.81 21.38 -11.67
C CYS A 18 23.50 21.99 -10.29
N LEU A 19 24.22 23.03 -9.87
CA LEU A 19 23.95 23.71 -8.60
C LEU A 19 22.64 24.50 -8.60
N LEU A 20 22.24 25.08 -9.74
CA LEU A 20 20.95 25.77 -9.88
C LEU A 20 19.74 24.82 -9.80
N LEU A 21 19.87 23.59 -10.29
CA LEU A 21 18.79 22.58 -10.21
C LEU A 21 18.51 22.09 -8.78
N VAL A 22 19.52 22.09 -7.91
CA VAL A 22 19.36 21.65 -6.50
C VAL A 22 18.68 22.74 -5.64
N GLY A 23 18.82 24.01 -6.00
CA GLY A 23 18.27 25.14 -5.23
C GLY A 23 16.76 25.38 -5.35
N ALA A 24 16.08 24.74 -6.32
CA ALA A 24 14.67 25.00 -6.59
C ALA A 24 13.68 24.20 -5.71
N LEU A 25 14.16 23.30 -4.83
CA LEU A 25 13.31 22.47 -3.98
C LEU A 25 13.00 23.07 -2.59
N LEU A 26 13.47 24.29 -2.29
CA LEU A 26 13.28 24.91 -0.96
C LEU A 26 12.45 26.21 -0.99
N VAL A 27 11.71 26.45 -2.06
CA VAL A 27 10.64 27.47 -2.07
C VAL A 27 9.32 26.80 -1.71
N GLY A 28 9.09 26.68 -0.41
CA GLY A 28 7.85 26.17 0.21
C GLY A 28 7.58 26.87 1.54
N CYS A 29 7.57 28.20 1.53
CA CYS A 29 6.88 29.06 2.51
C CYS A 29 5.36 28.90 2.26
N GLY A 30 4.43 28.79 3.20
CA GLY A 30 4.38 29.05 4.63
C GLY A 30 2.95 29.55 4.94
N SER A 31 2.30 29.03 5.98
CA SER A 31 1.26 29.75 6.73
C SER A 31 0.95 28.99 8.02
N GLY A 32 1.16 29.67 9.14
CA GLY A 32 1.02 29.10 10.47
C GLY A 32 -0.43 28.95 10.93
N SER A 33 -0.61 28.26 12.05
CA SER A 33 -1.34 28.83 13.18
C SER A 33 -1.11 27.99 14.43
N THR A 34 -0.75 28.66 15.50
CA THR A 34 -0.85 28.17 16.87
C THR A 34 -2.33 28.09 17.24
N GLY A 35 -2.80 26.90 17.63
CA GLY A 35 -4.01 26.73 18.44
C GLY A 35 -5.33 26.46 17.72
N GLY A 36 -6.06 25.46 18.23
CA GLY A 36 -7.53 25.45 18.32
C GLY A 36 -8.35 25.11 17.07
N THR A 37 -9.09 23.99 17.18
CA THR A 37 -10.41 23.68 16.57
C THR A 37 -10.58 23.64 15.03
N THR A 38 -11.01 22.45 14.57
CA THR A 38 -12.01 22.20 13.51
C THR A 38 -11.77 22.76 12.11
N GLU A 39 -11.51 21.91 11.10
CA GLU A 39 -12.35 21.79 9.90
C GLU A 39 -11.91 20.69 8.92
N LYS A 40 -12.91 20.24 8.15
CA LYS A 40 -12.96 19.08 7.24
C LYS A 40 -12.06 19.25 6.01
N ASN A 41 -11.46 18.16 5.53
CA ASN A 41 -11.02 18.05 4.13
C ASN A 41 -11.60 16.76 3.51
N ASN A 42 -12.50 16.95 2.55
CA ASN A 42 -13.12 15.93 1.73
C ASN A 42 -12.27 15.70 0.48
N ASN A 43 -11.68 14.52 0.36
CA ASN A 43 -11.50 13.90 -0.96
C ASN A 43 -11.60 12.38 -0.82
N SER A 44 -12.83 11.90 -0.69
CA SER A 44 -13.17 10.49 -0.88
C SER A 44 -14.23 10.47 -1.96
N THR A 45 -13.85 9.95 -3.13
CA THR A 45 -14.78 9.75 -4.24
C THR A 45 -15.89 8.82 -3.78
N THR A 46 -17.07 9.40 -3.77
CA THR A 46 -18.39 8.93 -3.40
C THR A 46 -18.74 7.56 -3.99
N THR A 47 -19.12 6.61 -3.13
CA THR A 47 -20.34 5.83 -3.35
C THR A 47 -20.99 5.66 -1.98
N SER A 48 -21.97 6.52 -1.73
CA SER A 48 -22.74 6.57 -0.49
C SER A 48 -23.95 5.65 -0.60
N GLN A 49 -24.10 4.73 0.35
CA GLN A 49 -25.43 4.37 0.85
C GLN A 49 -25.30 3.96 2.31
N GLY A 50 -25.99 4.71 3.17
CA GLY A 50 -25.66 4.86 4.58
C GLY A 50 -26.01 3.68 5.48
N SER A 51 -25.18 3.51 6.50
CA SER A 51 -25.48 3.13 7.90
C SER A 51 -24.13 3.06 8.64
N THR A 52 -23.97 3.75 9.78
CA THR A 52 -22.82 3.59 10.70
C THR A 52 -21.42 3.99 10.14
N GLN A 53 -21.21 5.27 9.85
CA GLN A 53 -20.04 5.77 9.10
C GLN A 53 -18.68 5.80 9.86
N GLY A 54 -18.63 5.30 11.10
CA GLY A 54 -17.38 5.20 11.89
C GLY A 54 -16.71 3.82 11.85
N SER A 55 -17.49 2.75 11.69
CA SER A 55 -16.99 1.37 11.70
C SER A 55 -16.57 0.91 10.31
N ASN A 56 -17.34 1.21 9.26
CA ASN A 56 -17.12 0.65 7.92
C ASN A 56 -15.75 0.96 7.31
N GLN A 57 -15.18 2.15 7.55
CA GLN A 57 -13.84 2.48 7.01
C GLN A 57 -12.73 1.75 7.76
N THR A 58 -12.85 1.61 9.08
CA THR A 58 -11.94 0.82 9.90
C THR A 58 -12.06 -0.66 9.55
N ASP A 59 -13.28 -1.17 9.43
CA ASP A 59 -13.58 -2.54 9.05
C ASP A 59 -13.02 -2.85 7.64
N LEU A 60 -13.18 -1.95 6.68
CA LEU A 60 -12.60 -2.10 5.35
C LEU A 60 -11.07 -2.12 5.40
N SER A 61 -10.45 -1.21 6.17
CA SER A 61 -8.99 -1.17 6.32
C SER A 61 -8.44 -2.43 7.00
N THR A 62 -9.10 -2.92 8.05
CA THR A 62 -8.76 -4.18 8.72
C THR A 62 -8.94 -5.35 7.76
N CYS A 63 -10.03 -5.35 6.98
CA CYS A 63 -10.27 -6.36 5.97
C CYS A 63 -9.14 -6.40 4.93
N GLN A 64 -8.73 -5.26 4.39
CA GLN A 64 -7.63 -5.18 3.42
C GLN A 64 -6.30 -5.67 4.00
N ALA A 65 -6.00 -5.31 5.25
CA ALA A 65 -4.79 -5.80 5.93
C ALA A 65 -4.80 -7.33 6.10
N ASN A 66 -5.95 -7.90 6.48
CA ASN A 66 -6.12 -9.34 6.60
C ASN A 66 -5.98 -10.05 5.25
N LEU A 67 -6.59 -9.50 4.19
CA LEU A 67 -6.50 -10.05 2.84
C LEU A 67 -5.05 -10.05 2.33
N LEU A 68 -4.30 -8.97 2.57
CA LEU A 68 -2.88 -8.89 2.24
C LEU A 68 -2.06 -9.97 2.97
N ALA A 69 -2.34 -10.22 4.25
CA ALA A 69 -1.68 -11.27 5.00
C ALA A 69 -1.98 -12.67 4.44
N ILE A 70 -3.24 -12.93 4.07
CA ILE A 70 -3.67 -14.20 3.48
C ILE A 70 -3.02 -14.42 2.11
N ASP A 71 -2.97 -13.41 1.26
CA ASP A 71 -2.34 -13.53 -0.06
C ASP A 71 -0.82 -13.71 0.04
N SER A 72 -0.17 -13.04 0.98
CA SER A 72 1.25 -13.28 1.26
C SER A 72 1.49 -14.72 1.68
N ALA A 73 0.63 -15.28 2.55
CA ALA A 73 0.72 -16.67 2.97
C ALA A 73 0.43 -17.66 1.82
N ALA A 74 -0.53 -17.34 0.94
CA ALA A 74 -0.83 -18.13 -0.25
C ALA A 74 0.33 -18.12 -1.26
N LEU A 75 1.03 -17.00 -1.41
CA LEU A 75 2.24 -16.90 -2.20
C LEU A 75 3.36 -17.76 -1.61
N ASP A 76 3.58 -17.70 -0.29
CA ASP A 76 4.55 -18.56 0.39
C ASP A 76 4.22 -20.05 0.22
N TYR A 77 2.94 -20.43 0.32
CA TYR A 77 2.48 -21.78 0.02
C TYR A 77 2.86 -22.17 -1.41
N LYS A 78 2.57 -21.31 -2.38
CA LYS A 78 2.91 -21.56 -3.79
C LYS A 78 4.40 -21.82 -3.97
N ILE A 79 5.25 -21.00 -3.37
CA ILE A 79 6.70 -21.13 -3.44
C ILE A 79 7.17 -22.47 -2.85
N ARG A 80 6.62 -22.87 -1.69
CA ARG A 80 7.03 -24.10 -0.98
C ARG A 80 6.42 -25.38 -1.56
N ASN A 81 5.32 -25.30 -2.31
CA ASN A 81 4.59 -26.45 -2.86
C ASN A 81 4.70 -26.55 -4.39
N SER A 82 5.89 -26.26 -4.92
CA SER A 82 6.21 -26.44 -6.35
C SER A 82 5.28 -25.67 -7.30
N GLY A 83 4.84 -24.48 -6.90
CA GLY A 83 3.96 -23.63 -7.72
C GLY A 83 2.46 -23.94 -7.57
N GLN A 84 2.07 -24.91 -6.74
CA GLN A 84 0.67 -25.23 -6.50
C GLN A 84 0.00 -24.19 -5.62
N HIS A 85 -1.24 -23.86 -5.94
CA HIS A 85 -2.04 -22.95 -5.13
C HIS A 85 -2.74 -23.68 -3.99
N PRO A 86 -2.92 -23.02 -2.83
CA PRO A 86 -3.78 -23.54 -1.77
C PRO A 86 -5.22 -23.62 -2.27
N SER A 87 -5.94 -24.69 -1.91
CA SER A 87 -7.34 -24.89 -2.30
C SER A 87 -8.30 -24.06 -1.43
N THR A 88 -7.93 -23.81 -0.17
CA THR A 88 -8.72 -23.04 0.79
C THR A 88 -7.79 -22.27 1.74
N VAL A 89 -8.32 -21.30 2.48
CA VAL A 89 -7.52 -20.50 3.43
C VAL A 89 -7.04 -21.33 4.63
N GLU A 90 -7.78 -22.36 5.04
CA GLU A 90 -7.44 -23.21 6.19
C GLU A 90 -6.14 -23.97 6.00
N VAL A 91 -5.79 -24.33 4.75
CA VAL A 91 -4.53 -25.02 4.41
C VAL A 91 -3.29 -24.15 4.74
N LEU A 92 -3.47 -22.84 4.84
CA LEU A 92 -2.39 -21.91 5.21
C LEU A 92 -2.04 -21.99 6.70
N VAL A 93 -2.93 -22.50 7.54
CA VAL A 93 -2.72 -22.64 8.98
C VAL A 93 -2.26 -24.07 9.31
N PRO A 94 -1.31 -24.28 10.23
CA PRO A 94 -0.53 -23.28 10.97
C PRO A 94 0.80 -22.89 10.28
N ASN A 95 1.09 -23.42 9.09
CA ASN A 95 2.44 -23.41 8.52
C ASN A 95 2.83 -22.12 7.79
N TYR A 96 1.84 -21.30 7.44
CA TYR A 96 1.99 -20.06 6.66
C TYR A 96 1.28 -18.88 7.35
N LEU A 97 0.26 -19.16 8.15
CA LEU A 97 -0.40 -18.26 9.09
C LEU A 97 -0.54 -18.94 10.44
N ASP A 98 -0.36 -18.20 11.53
CA ASP A 98 -0.56 -18.72 12.89
C ASP A 98 -2.03 -19.11 13.15
N SER A 99 -2.95 -18.29 12.63
CA SER A 99 -4.39 -18.50 12.70
C SER A 99 -5.08 -17.73 11.57
N LEU A 100 -6.33 -18.09 11.26
CA LEU A 100 -7.13 -17.31 10.33
C LEU A 100 -7.61 -16.02 11.01
N PRO A 101 -7.40 -14.84 10.40
CA PRO A 101 -7.89 -13.59 10.95
C PRO A 101 -9.43 -13.56 10.91
N VAL A 102 -10.02 -12.88 11.88
CA VAL A 102 -11.47 -12.65 11.92
C VAL A 102 -11.84 -11.59 10.89
N GLU A 103 -12.85 -11.88 10.07
CA GLU A 103 -13.38 -10.89 9.14
C GLU A 103 -14.22 -9.83 9.89
N PRO A 104 -13.94 -8.53 9.72
CA PRO A 104 -14.63 -7.48 10.46
C PRO A 104 -16.11 -7.34 10.08
N PHE A 105 -16.53 -7.84 8.90
CA PHE A 105 -17.92 -7.89 8.45
C PHE A 105 -18.70 -9.10 8.98
N GLY A 106 -18.06 -9.97 9.78
CA GLY A 106 -18.69 -11.15 10.39
C GLY A 106 -18.74 -12.40 9.50
N GLY A 107 -18.05 -12.38 8.35
CA GLY A 107 -17.94 -13.49 7.43
C GLY A 107 -16.66 -14.31 7.56
N THR A 108 -16.27 -14.95 6.45
CA THR A 108 -15.02 -15.71 6.31
C THR A 108 -14.32 -15.35 5.00
N TYR A 109 -12.99 -15.33 5.05
CA TYR A 109 -12.16 -15.18 3.85
C TYR A 109 -12.21 -16.40 2.94
N SER A 110 -12.10 -16.17 1.64
CA SER A 110 -12.01 -17.23 0.63
C SER A 110 -10.94 -16.92 -0.42
N LEU A 111 -10.49 -17.95 -1.13
CA LEU A 111 -9.54 -17.81 -2.23
C LEU A 111 -10.27 -17.94 -3.56
N THR A 112 -10.08 -16.96 -4.42
CA THR A 112 -10.61 -16.94 -5.79
C THR A 112 -9.46 -16.98 -6.79
N LYS A 113 -9.71 -17.49 -8.00
CA LYS A 113 -8.69 -17.45 -9.05
C LYS A 113 -8.62 -16.04 -9.62
N ASP A 114 -7.43 -15.46 -9.62
CA ASP A 114 -7.14 -14.24 -10.39
C ASP A 114 -6.52 -14.64 -11.72
N THR A 115 -7.29 -14.48 -12.80
CA THR A 115 -6.82 -14.74 -14.17
C THR A 115 -6.10 -13.54 -14.79
N SER A 116 -6.10 -12.38 -14.12
CA SER A 116 -5.58 -11.12 -14.66
C SER A 116 -4.05 -11.06 -14.61
N HIS A 117 -3.42 -11.80 -13.70
CA HIS A 117 -1.98 -11.74 -13.44
C HIS A 117 -1.29 -13.12 -13.58
N GLY A 118 -1.78 -13.95 -14.50
CA GLY A 118 -1.42 -15.38 -14.59
C GLY A 118 -2.12 -16.19 -13.50
N ASP A 119 -2.31 -17.50 -13.69
CA ASP A 119 -3.06 -18.38 -12.78
C ASP A 119 -2.58 -18.25 -11.33
N ASN A 120 -3.19 -17.32 -10.60
CA ASN A 120 -2.90 -17.01 -9.20
C ASN A 120 -4.19 -17.13 -8.40
N VAL A 121 -4.06 -17.18 -7.09
CA VAL A 121 -5.20 -17.07 -6.19
C VAL A 121 -5.14 -15.72 -5.50
N LYS A 122 -6.31 -15.14 -5.25
CA LYS A 122 -6.51 -13.89 -4.54
C LYS A 122 -7.52 -14.11 -3.42
N ALA A 123 -7.17 -13.65 -2.24
CA ALA A 123 -8.04 -13.61 -1.09
C ALA A 123 -9.15 -12.57 -1.30
N VAL A 124 -10.36 -12.95 -0.92
CA VAL A 124 -11.54 -12.07 -0.94
C VAL A 124 -12.29 -12.24 0.37
N CYS A 125 -12.93 -11.17 0.83
CA CYS A 125 -13.77 -11.19 2.02
C CYS A 125 -15.23 -11.54 1.66
N SER A 126 -16.11 -11.74 2.65
CA SER A 126 -17.51 -12.13 2.40
C SER A 126 -18.29 -11.08 1.61
N GLU A 127 -17.94 -9.81 1.76
CA GLU A 127 -18.48 -8.68 0.99
C GLU A 127 -17.86 -8.54 -0.41
N GLY A 128 -16.96 -9.45 -0.80
CA GLY A 128 -16.29 -9.44 -2.11
C GLY A 128 -15.19 -8.39 -2.24
N HIS A 129 -14.79 -7.74 -1.14
CA HIS A 129 -13.68 -6.80 -1.17
C HIS A 129 -12.36 -7.52 -1.41
N THR A 130 -11.47 -6.80 -2.07
CA THR A 130 -10.09 -7.20 -2.33
C THR A 130 -9.16 -6.05 -1.91
N TYR A 131 -7.85 -6.27 -1.85
CA TYR A 131 -6.85 -5.23 -1.61
C TYR A 131 -6.06 -4.89 -2.88
#